data_AF-A0A7L2RC82-F1
#
_entry.id   AF-A0A7L2RC82-F1
#
_cell.length_a   1.000
_cell.length_b   1.000
_cell.length_c   1.000
_cell.angle_alpha   90.00
_cell.angle_beta   90.00
_cell.angle_gamma   90.00
#
_symmetry.space_group_name_H-M   'P 1'
#
loop_
_entity.id
_entity.type
_entity.pdbx_description
1 polymer ?
#
loop_
_entity_poly.entity_id
_entity_poly.type
_entity_poly.pdbx_seq_one_letter_code
_entity_poly.pdbx_strand_id
1 'polypeptide(L)'
;PEGEHQYKFFVDGQWVHDPSEPVVTSQMGTINNLIHVKKSDFEVFDALKVDSLESSETSGRDLSSSPPGPYGQEMYVYRPEERFKSPPILPPHLLQVILNKDTNISCDPALLPEPNHVMLNHLYALSIKDGVMVLSATHRYKKKYVTTLLYKPI
;
A
#
# COMPACT_ATOMS: atom_id res chain seq x y z
N PRO A 1 8.24 27.65 -21.82
CA PRO A 1 7.69 28.41 -20.68
C PRO A 1 6.37 27.77 -20.25
N GLU A 2 5.86 28.08 -19.06
CA GLU A 2 4.51 27.64 -18.66
C GLU A 2 3.44 28.16 -19.64
N GLY A 3 2.43 27.34 -19.91
CA GLY A 3 1.32 27.67 -20.82
C GLY A 3 1.00 26.56 -21.81
N GLU A 4 0.11 26.89 -22.75
CA GLU A 4 -0.31 26.01 -23.84
C GLU A 4 0.65 26.12 -25.03
N HIS A 5 1.07 24.97 -25.55
CA HIS A 5 1.96 24.91 -26.71
C HIS A 5 1.39 23.98 -27.76
N GLN A 6 1.29 24.49 -28.99
CA GLN A 6 0.94 23.68 -30.14
C GLN A 6 2.20 23.25 -30.87
N TYR A 7 2.28 21.97 -31.23
CA TYR A 7 3.43 21.42 -31.92
C TYR A 7 3.01 20.41 -32.99
N LYS A 8 3.94 20.13 -33.90
CA LYS A 8 3.74 19.19 -35.00
C LYS A 8 5.06 18.54 -35.38
N PHE A 9 5.03 17.31 -35.85
CA PHE A 9 6.22 16.58 -36.27
C PHE A 9 6.40 16.67 -37.78
N PHE A 10 7.65 16.72 -38.22
CA PHE A 10 8.01 16.63 -39.63
C PHE A 10 8.82 15.36 -39.85
N VAL A 11 8.19 14.35 -40.46
CA VAL A 11 8.73 13.01 -40.64
C VAL A 11 8.66 12.67 -42.12
N ASP A 12 9.78 12.25 -42.71
CA ASP A 12 9.87 11.84 -44.12
C ASP A 12 9.32 12.86 -45.13
N GLY A 13 9.52 14.14 -44.84
CA GLY A 13 9.03 15.22 -45.72
C GLY A 13 7.55 15.58 -45.53
N GLN A 14 6.86 14.95 -44.57
CA GLN A 14 5.45 15.16 -44.31
C GLN A 14 5.19 15.68 -42.89
N TRP A 15 4.24 16.61 -42.78
CA TRP A 15 3.78 17.14 -41.50
C TRP A 15 2.74 16.20 -40.88
N VAL A 16 3.09 15.56 -39.77
CA VAL A 16 2.26 14.58 -39.05
C VAL A 16 2.05 14.99 -37.59
N HIS A 17 1.02 14.44 -36.95
CA HIS A 17 0.76 14.62 -35.51
C HIS A 17 0.79 13.24 -34.83
N ASP A 18 1.04 13.21 -33.53
CA ASP A 18 0.96 11.98 -32.72
C ASP A 18 -0.51 11.67 -32.38
N PRO A 19 -1.04 10.49 -32.75
CA PRO A 19 -2.41 10.10 -32.43
C PRO A 19 -2.66 9.77 -30.95
N SER A 20 -1.64 9.50 -30.12
CA SER A 20 -1.85 9.20 -28.69
C SER A 20 -2.00 10.45 -27.82
N GLU A 21 -1.57 11.60 -28.32
CA GLU A 21 -1.54 12.86 -27.59
C GLU A 21 -2.75 13.75 -27.96
N PRO A 22 -3.18 14.66 -27.07
CA PRO A 22 -4.25 15.61 -27.37
C PRO A 22 -3.93 16.47 -28.60
N VAL A 23 -4.96 16.80 -29.38
CA VAL A 23 -4.86 17.61 -30.61
C VAL A 23 -5.80 18.81 -30.60
N VAL A 24 -5.43 19.85 -31.33
CA VAL A 24 -6.26 21.04 -31.58
C VAL A 24 -6.21 21.40 -33.06
N THR A 25 -7.34 21.90 -33.59
CA THR A 25 -7.42 22.39 -34.96
C THR A 25 -7.13 23.90 -34.97
N SER A 26 -6.09 24.30 -35.71
CA SER A 26 -5.72 25.70 -35.89
C SER A 26 -6.75 26.45 -36.74
N GLN A 27 -6.76 27.79 -36.65
CA GLN A 27 -7.62 28.67 -37.46
C GLN A 27 -7.40 28.49 -38.98
N MET A 28 -6.24 27.98 -39.37
CA MET A 28 -5.90 27.67 -40.77
C MET A 28 -6.33 26.26 -41.20
N GLY A 29 -7.04 25.51 -40.35
CA GLY A 29 -7.54 24.15 -40.63
C GLY A 29 -6.51 23.03 -40.44
N THR A 30 -5.32 23.32 -39.93
CA THR A 30 -4.29 22.31 -39.65
C THR A 30 -4.48 21.69 -38.27
N ILE A 31 -4.24 20.38 -38.16
CA ILE A 31 -4.24 19.65 -36.89
C ILE A 31 -2.81 19.66 -36.31
N ASN A 32 -2.70 20.08 -35.05
CA ASN A 32 -1.47 20.12 -34.25
C ASN A 32 -1.70 19.38 -32.92
N ASN A 33 -0.66 18.79 -32.35
CA ASN A 33 -0.71 18.30 -30.97
C ASN A 33 -0.70 19.49 -29.99
N LEU A 34 -1.34 19.32 -28.83
CA LEU A 34 -1.44 20.33 -27.78
C LEU A 34 -0.85 19.76 -26.49
N ILE A 35 0.04 20.52 -25.85
CA ILE A 35 0.56 20.21 -24.52
C ILE A 35 0.40 21.41 -23.59
N HIS A 36 0.04 21.13 -22.34
CA HIS A 36 -0.06 22.10 -21.27
C HIS A 36 1.12 21.95 -20.33
N VAL A 37 2.03 22.92 -20.34
CA VAL A 37 3.15 22.95 -19.40
C VAL A 37 2.71 23.74 -18.17
N LYS A 38 2.46 23.04 -17.06
CA LYS A 38 2.05 23.62 -15.79
C LYS A 38 3.25 23.79 -14.87
N LYS A 39 3.13 24.69 -13.89
CA LYS A 39 4.14 24.84 -12.83
C LYS A 39 4.39 23.54 -12.04
N SER A 40 3.34 22.75 -11.83
CA SER A 40 3.40 21.46 -11.11
C SER A 40 4.36 20.47 -11.76
N ASP A 41 4.56 20.56 -13.07
CA ASP A 41 5.34 19.58 -13.83
C ASP A 41 6.85 19.72 -13.57
N PHE A 42 7.28 20.84 -12.96
CA PHE A 42 8.66 21.08 -12.57
C PHE A 42 8.98 20.58 -11.16
N GLU A 43 7.97 20.39 -10.30
CA GLU A 43 8.13 19.94 -8.91
C GLU A 43 7.65 18.50 -8.77
N VAL A 44 8.57 17.58 -8.49
CA VAL A 44 8.31 16.13 -8.53
C VAL A 44 7.12 15.71 -7.66
N PHE A 45 6.97 16.30 -6.46
CA PHE A 45 5.87 15.97 -5.57
C PHE A 45 4.51 16.49 -6.08
N ASP A 46 4.51 17.63 -6.74
CA ASP A 46 3.29 18.20 -7.30
C ASP A 46 2.85 17.46 -8.55
N ALA A 47 3.79 17.09 -9.42
CA ALA A 47 3.55 16.22 -10.58
C ALA A 47 2.96 14.87 -10.16
N LEU A 48 3.61 14.17 -9.22
CA LEU A 48 3.12 12.87 -8.72
C LEU A 48 1.72 12.99 -8.09
N LYS A 49 1.41 14.12 -7.45
CA LYS A 49 0.08 14.34 -6.86
C LYS A 49 -0.98 14.47 -7.95
N VAL A 50 -0.70 15.21 -9.02
CA VAL A 50 -1.62 15.36 -10.15
C VAL A 50 -1.87 14.00 -10.82
N ASP A 51 -0.82 13.24 -11.11
CA ASP A 51 -0.91 11.90 -11.72
C ASP A 51 -1.70 10.91 -10.85
N SER A 52 -1.55 11.02 -9.53
CA SER A 52 -2.28 10.17 -8.57
C SER A 52 -3.78 10.44 -8.55
N LEU A 53 -4.20 11.66 -8.90
CA LEU A 53 -5.62 12.02 -9.00
C LEU A 53 -6.21 11.56 -10.34
N GLU A 54 -5.47 11.66 -11.44
CA GLU A 54 -5.94 11.23 -12.77
C GLU A 54 -6.14 9.71 -12.85
N SER A 55 -5.30 8.94 -12.16
CA SER A 55 -5.47 7.47 -12.06
C SER A 55 -6.62 7.04 -11.13
N SER A 56 -7.19 7.96 -10.34
CA SER A 56 -8.16 7.63 -9.30
C SER A 56 -9.62 7.50 -9.77
N GLU A 57 -9.96 7.89 -11.01
CA GLU A 57 -11.32 7.70 -11.56
C GLU A 57 -11.73 6.21 -11.67
N THR A 58 -10.77 5.27 -11.59
CA THR A 58 -11.04 3.82 -11.57
C THR A 58 -10.69 3.13 -10.25
N SER A 59 -10.12 3.85 -9.28
CA SER A 59 -9.93 3.31 -7.94
C SER A 59 -9.77 4.45 -6.92
N GLY A 60 -10.87 4.77 -6.24
CA GLY A 60 -10.88 5.55 -5.00
C GLY A 60 -10.11 4.82 -3.90
N ARG A 61 -8.79 4.78 -4.03
CA ARG A 61 -7.88 4.35 -2.98
C ARG A 61 -7.36 5.60 -2.32
N ASP A 62 -8.05 5.99 -1.26
CA ASP A 62 -7.39 6.66 -0.16
C ASP A 62 -6.05 5.95 0.08
N LEU A 63 -4.95 6.71 0.12
CA LEU A 63 -3.61 6.22 0.51
C LEU A 63 -3.56 5.79 2.00
N SER A 64 -4.73 5.45 2.56
CA SER A 64 -4.93 4.97 3.90
C SER A 64 -4.65 3.47 3.95
N SER A 65 -3.93 3.06 4.99
CA SER A 65 -3.72 1.68 5.42
C SER A 65 -5.00 0.96 5.88
N SER A 66 -6.17 1.46 5.50
CA SER A 66 -7.48 0.91 5.83
C SER A 66 -8.23 0.55 4.53
N PRO A 67 -9.14 -0.44 4.56
CA PRO A 67 -9.99 -0.74 3.42
C PRO A 67 -10.69 0.52 2.89
N PRO A 68 -10.85 0.67 1.56
CA PRO A 68 -11.60 1.77 0.99
C PRO A 68 -13.03 1.84 1.55
N GLY A 69 -13.48 3.04 1.90
CA GLY A 69 -14.83 3.30 2.39
C GLY A 69 -14.95 3.42 3.92
N PRO A 70 -16.13 3.85 4.42
CA PRO A 70 -16.37 3.99 5.84
C PRO A 70 -16.45 2.63 6.55
N TYR A 71 -16.05 2.59 7.81
CA TYR A 71 -16.31 1.44 8.67
C TYR A 71 -17.82 1.29 8.89
N GLY A 72 -18.34 0.09 8.63
CA GLY A 72 -19.75 -0.25 8.83
C GLY A 72 -19.91 -1.51 9.67
N GLN A 73 -21.13 -1.75 10.16
CA GLN A 73 -21.51 -2.98 10.86
C GLN A 73 -22.36 -3.92 9.97
N GLU A 74 -22.61 -3.51 8.72
CA GLU A 74 -23.36 -4.29 7.76
C GLU A 74 -22.65 -5.61 7.47
N MET A 75 -23.42 -6.70 7.47
CA MET A 75 -22.88 -8.02 7.12
C MET A 75 -22.42 -8.02 5.67
N TYR A 76 -21.25 -8.63 5.43
CA TYR A 76 -20.76 -8.82 4.07
C TYR A 76 -21.73 -9.69 3.26
N VAL A 77 -22.31 -9.13 2.20
CA VAL A 77 -23.17 -9.88 1.29
C VAL A 77 -22.30 -10.60 0.27
N TYR A 78 -22.30 -11.93 0.36
CA TYR A 78 -21.57 -12.80 -0.55
C TYR A 78 -22.03 -12.61 -2.00
N ARG A 79 -21.11 -12.24 -2.90
CA ARG A 79 -21.37 -12.12 -4.33
C ARG A 79 -20.91 -13.38 -5.06
N PRO A 80 -21.76 -14.06 -5.85
CA PRO A 80 -21.38 -15.25 -6.61
C PRO A 80 -20.18 -15.06 -7.54
N GLU A 81 -19.87 -13.84 -7.96
CA GLU A 81 -18.73 -13.46 -8.81
C GLU A 81 -17.39 -13.53 -8.05
N GLU A 82 -17.43 -13.49 -6.71
CA GLU A 82 -16.26 -13.56 -5.83
C GLU A 82 -15.88 -15.01 -5.46
N ARG A 83 -16.63 -16.00 -6.00
CA ARG A 83 -16.54 -17.44 -5.67
C ARG A 83 -15.17 -18.09 -5.80
N PHE A 84 -14.20 -17.47 -6.47
CA PHE A 84 -13.06 -18.19 -7.03
C PHE A 84 -11.71 -17.88 -6.39
N LYS A 85 -11.67 -17.14 -5.27
CA LYS A 85 -10.42 -16.88 -4.57
C LYS A 85 -10.41 -17.64 -3.25
N SER A 86 -9.66 -18.76 -3.22
CA SER A 86 -9.28 -19.39 -1.96
C SER A 86 -8.60 -18.36 -1.05
N PRO A 87 -8.76 -18.47 0.28
CA PRO A 87 -8.05 -17.59 1.18
C PRO A 87 -6.53 -17.69 0.93
N PRO A 88 -5.78 -16.60 1.15
CA PRO A 88 -4.35 -16.62 0.97
C PRO A 88 -3.71 -17.65 1.90
N ILE A 89 -2.66 -18.30 1.43
CA ILE A 89 -1.89 -19.27 2.21
C ILE A 89 -1.19 -18.51 3.36
N LEU A 90 -1.18 -19.11 4.55
CA LEU A 90 -0.50 -18.56 5.72
C LEU A 90 1.00 -18.37 5.42
N PRO A 91 1.53 -17.13 5.53
CA PRO A 91 2.96 -16.91 5.37
C PRO A 91 3.77 -17.68 6.42
N PRO A 92 4.78 -18.49 6.03
CA PRO A 92 5.51 -19.35 6.96
C PRO A 92 6.28 -18.58 8.05
N HIS A 93 6.55 -17.29 7.82
CA HIS A 93 7.20 -16.41 8.80
C HIS A 93 6.39 -16.27 10.10
N LEU A 94 5.05 -16.36 10.04
CA LEU A 94 4.18 -16.27 11.22
C LEU A 94 4.22 -17.54 12.08
N LEU A 95 4.81 -18.62 11.57
CA LEU A 95 5.01 -19.85 12.34
C LEU A 95 6.28 -19.80 13.21
N GLN A 96 7.17 -18.82 13.00
CA GLN A 96 8.44 -18.70 13.70
C GLN A 96 8.29 -17.94 15.03
N VAL A 97 7.51 -18.48 15.97
CA VAL A 97 7.20 -17.84 17.26
C VAL A 97 8.48 -17.51 18.05
N ILE A 98 8.71 -16.23 18.34
CA ILE A 98 9.93 -15.76 19.01
C ILE A 98 10.08 -16.30 20.45
N LEU A 99 8.97 -16.48 21.15
CA LEU A 99 8.95 -17.00 22.53
C LEU A 99 9.18 -18.51 22.61
N ASN A 100 9.09 -19.23 21.50
CA ASN A 100 9.38 -20.67 21.45
C ASN A 100 10.85 -20.95 21.06
N LYS A 101 11.66 -19.91 20.88
CA LYS A 101 13.09 -20.05 20.57
C LYS A 101 13.88 -20.07 21.87
N ASP A 102 14.78 -21.04 21.98
CA ASP A 102 15.75 -21.07 23.08
C ASP A 102 16.73 -19.89 22.96
N THR A 103 16.97 -19.23 24.09
CA THR A 103 18.01 -18.20 24.23
C THR A 103 19.26 -18.81 24.87
N ASN A 104 20.42 -18.19 24.65
CA ASN A 104 21.66 -18.68 25.23
C ASN A 104 21.60 -18.54 26.77
N ILE A 105 21.96 -19.60 27.49
CA ILE A 105 21.95 -19.63 28.97
C ILE A 105 22.85 -18.53 29.57
N SER A 106 23.84 -18.04 28.81
CA SER A 106 24.74 -16.98 29.27
C SER A 106 24.19 -15.56 29.21
N CYS A 107 23.04 -15.30 28.57
CA CYS A 107 22.46 -13.96 28.46
C CYS A 107 21.31 -13.73 29.46
N ASP A 108 20.95 -12.45 29.66
CA ASP A 108 19.81 -12.06 30.49
C ASP A 108 18.51 -12.73 29.99
N PRO A 109 17.73 -13.42 30.85
CA PRO A 109 16.47 -14.09 30.49
C PRO A 109 15.40 -13.18 29.87
N ALA A 110 15.46 -11.87 30.11
CA ALA A 110 14.53 -10.91 29.51
C ALA A 110 14.88 -10.52 28.06
N LEU A 111 16.07 -10.91 27.58
CA LEU A 111 16.51 -10.62 26.21
C LEU A 111 15.98 -11.67 25.23
N LEU A 112 15.46 -11.18 24.12
CA LEU A 112 14.99 -11.98 22.99
C LEU A 112 15.84 -11.67 21.75
N PRO A 113 15.95 -12.61 20.79
CA PRO A 113 16.60 -12.36 19.51
C PRO A 113 15.85 -11.28 18.72
N GLU A 114 16.49 -10.71 17.69
CA GLU A 114 15.83 -9.73 16.84
C GLU A 114 14.65 -10.38 16.06
N PRO A 115 13.42 -9.85 16.17
CA PRO A 115 12.26 -10.38 15.44
C PRO A 115 12.30 -9.97 13.96
N ASN A 116 11.65 -10.77 13.10
CA ASN A 116 11.38 -10.36 11.73
C ASN A 116 10.28 -9.28 11.71
N HIS A 117 10.44 -8.22 10.92
CA HIS A 117 9.46 -7.13 10.85
C HIS A 117 8.04 -7.60 10.48
N VAL A 118 7.90 -8.70 9.73
CA VAL A 118 6.61 -9.26 9.28
C VAL A 118 5.81 -9.88 10.44
N MET A 119 6.45 -10.35 11.51
CA MET A 119 5.72 -10.93 12.65
C MET A 119 5.24 -9.90 13.67
N LEU A 120 5.65 -8.64 13.53
CA LEU A 120 5.27 -7.58 14.44
C LEU A 120 3.77 -7.30 14.34
N ASN A 121 3.15 -6.93 15.46
CA ASN A 121 1.70 -6.68 15.57
C ASN A 121 0.80 -7.91 15.34
N HIS A 122 1.38 -9.11 15.19
CA HIS A 122 0.61 -10.36 15.17
C HIS A 122 0.42 -10.89 16.60
N LEU A 123 -0.80 -11.37 16.87
CA LEU A 123 -1.16 -11.96 18.16
C LEU A 123 -0.74 -13.43 18.21
N TYR A 124 0.00 -13.80 19.25
CA TYR A 124 0.29 -15.18 19.62
C TYR A 124 -0.38 -15.49 20.95
N ALA A 125 -1.02 -16.65 21.06
CA ALA A 125 -1.72 -17.08 22.27
C ALA A 125 -1.28 -18.49 22.67
N LEU A 126 -1.20 -18.73 23.97
CA LEU A 126 -1.13 -20.09 24.50
C LEU A 126 -2.54 -20.66 24.66
N SER A 127 -2.64 -21.99 24.60
CA SER A 127 -3.88 -22.67 24.98
C SER A 127 -4.26 -22.30 26.42
N ILE A 128 -5.52 -21.95 26.61
CA ILE A 128 -6.08 -21.59 27.92
C ILE A 128 -5.89 -22.76 28.87
N LYS A 129 -5.39 -22.47 30.08
CA LYS A 129 -5.19 -23.45 31.14
C LYS A 129 -5.54 -22.82 32.49
N ASP A 130 -6.16 -23.59 33.37
CA ASP A 130 -6.50 -23.18 34.74
C ASP A 130 -7.30 -21.86 34.82
N GLY A 131 -8.20 -21.63 33.85
CA GLY A 131 -9.03 -20.42 33.79
C GLY A 131 -8.29 -19.14 33.38
N VAL A 132 -7.04 -19.24 32.91
CA VAL A 132 -6.23 -18.09 32.52
C VAL A 132 -5.92 -18.14 31.01
N MET A 133 -6.18 -17.03 30.33
CA MET A 133 -5.75 -16.77 28.97
C MET A 133 -4.41 -16.04 28.98
N VAL A 134 -3.48 -16.49 28.12
CA VAL A 134 -2.18 -15.85 27.93
C VAL A 134 -2.06 -15.39 26.48
N LEU A 135 -1.93 -14.08 26.31
CA LEU A 135 -1.77 -13.42 25.02
C LEU A 135 -0.40 -12.77 24.94
N SER A 136 0.18 -12.72 23.74
CA SER A 136 1.43 -12.02 23.49
C SER A 136 1.47 -11.38 22.12
N ALA A 137 2.20 -10.27 22.02
CA ALA A 137 2.48 -9.61 20.76
C ALA A 137 3.81 -8.85 20.85
N THR A 138 4.55 -8.81 19.73
CA THR A 138 5.79 -8.04 19.61
C THR A 138 5.51 -6.73 18.90
N HIS A 139 5.84 -5.62 19.56
CA HIS A 139 5.68 -4.26 19.04
C HIS A 139 7.02 -3.57 18.89
N ARG A 140 7.12 -2.69 17.90
CA ARG A 140 8.30 -1.85 17.68
C ARG A 140 8.10 -0.47 18.32
N TYR A 141 9.04 -0.08 19.19
CA TYR A 141 9.16 1.29 19.69
C TYR A 141 10.44 1.92 19.16
N LYS A 142 10.31 2.88 18.23
CA LYS A 142 11.42 3.46 17.47
C LYS A 142 12.26 2.37 16.77
N LYS A 143 13.47 2.11 17.27
CA LYS A 143 14.42 1.10 16.78
C LYS A 143 14.56 -0.11 17.71
N LYS A 144 13.67 -0.24 18.71
CA LYS A 144 13.66 -1.34 19.68
C LYS A 144 12.39 -2.16 19.54
N TYR A 145 12.45 -3.41 19.98
CA TYR A 145 11.32 -4.34 19.96
C TYR A 145 10.99 -4.77 21.39
N VAL A 146 9.69 -4.88 21.68
CA VAL A 146 9.18 -5.30 22.99
C VAL A 146 8.13 -6.37 22.75
N THR A 147 8.31 -7.54 23.35
CA THR A 147 7.30 -8.61 23.38
C THR A 147 6.58 -8.54 24.72
N THR A 148 5.30 -8.17 24.69
CA THR A 148 4.47 -8.05 25.89
C THR A 148 3.62 -9.30 26.04
N LEU A 149 3.55 -9.83 27.27
CA LEU A 149 2.66 -10.93 27.64
C LEU A 149 1.56 -10.39 28.56
N LEU A 150 0.31 -10.78 28.29
CA LEU A 150 -0.85 -10.46 29.11
C LEU A 150 -1.48 -11.75 29.63
N TYR A 151 -1.53 -11.88 30.96
CA TYR A 151 -2.26 -12.93 31.65
C TYR A 151 -3.60 -12.36 32.11
N LYS A 152 -4.70 -12.92 31.62
CA LYS A 152 -6.06 -12.46 31.92
C LYS A 152 -6.95 -13.65 32.30
N PRO A 153 -7.57 -13.64 33.50
CA PRO A 153 -8.60 -14.62 33.86
C PRO A 153 -9.80 -14.55 32.92
N ILE A 154 -10.45 -15.69 32.71
CA ILE A 154 -11.66 -15.82 31.89
C ILE A 154 -12.90 -15.74 32.76
#